data_AF-A0A3M1KV28-F1
#
_entry.id   AF-A0A3M1KV28-F1
#
_cell.length_a   1.000
_cell.length_b   1.000
_cell.length_c   1.000
_cell.angle_alpha   90.00
_cell.angle_beta   90.00
_cell.angle_gamma   90.00
#
_symmetry.space_group_name_H-M   'P 1'
#
loop_
_entity.id
_entity.type
_entity.pdbx_description
1 polymer ?
#
loop_
_entity_poly.entity_id
_entity_poly.type
_entity_poly.pdbx_seq_one_letter_code
_entity_poly.pdbx_strand_id
1 'polypeptide(L)'
;MTKRIDGKRVQRVLVVATVAALAACGPAWALDAATKCRAGKLTDAGKYCQCRLKADAKAAKKAALPDYGKCDAVFSKKWQAKESKAAGSCPSNGDEAEVRARTTEHTDALASLLAGASALRCQHLPASGQTVSYGPGDDGDLQMGEPFAFIDNGDGTITDVNTRLMWEKKIAFDGVPVDCIDEMGTCANPHDADNLYSWSSGGTDFSGSLVAVFLEQLNNRCDKDPRVVCATDDDCSGTDGPGGACGFAGYRDWRVPSIRELLTITDFGRLDPSVPPAFHGVGCGPSCTDMGDPACACTADEYWSSTTDPADPGGAYAARHRRGNGGLDIKIKTKDKDSQRAGGFAVREGGRTIGAGSTQDIIK
;
A
#
# COMPACT_ATOMS: atom_id res chain seq x y z
N MET A 1 3.93 25.86 67.70
CA MET A 1 2.67 25.37 67.09
C MET A 1 2.91 23.94 66.62
N THR A 2 2.11 23.02 67.19
CA THR A 2 1.84 21.63 66.77
C THR A 2 3.01 20.67 66.50
N LYS A 3 3.53 20.06 67.59
CA LYS A 3 4.20 18.75 67.57
C LYS A 3 3.15 17.64 67.39
N ARG A 4 3.36 16.72 66.44
CA ARG A 4 2.57 15.50 66.25
C ARG A 4 2.78 14.57 67.46
N ILE A 5 1.67 14.11 68.03
CA ILE A 5 1.63 13.09 69.08
C ILE A 5 1.42 11.73 68.42
N ASP A 6 2.28 10.79 68.76
CA ASP A 6 2.21 9.37 68.44
C ASP A 6 1.30 8.67 69.48
N GLY A 7 0.42 7.76 69.05
CA GLY A 7 -0.67 7.23 69.87
C GLY A 7 -1.00 5.77 69.60
N LYS A 8 -0.46 4.89 70.44
CA LYS A 8 -0.61 3.43 70.48
C LYS A 8 -2.05 2.92 70.71
N ARG A 9 -2.36 1.78 70.07
CA ARG A 9 -3.07 0.56 70.54
C ARG A 9 -4.50 0.61 71.12
N VAL A 10 -5.15 -0.55 70.93
CA VAL A 10 -6.35 -1.12 71.59
C VAL A 10 -7.66 -0.70 70.89
N GLN A 11 -8.50 -1.59 70.35
CA GLN A 11 -9.19 -2.65 71.08
C GLN A 11 -9.71 -3.76 70.15
N ARG A 12 -9.46 -5.02 70.54
CA ARG A 12 -10.13 -6.21 70.01
C ARG A 12 -11.56 -6.23 70.54
N VAL A 13 -12.56 -6.41 69.68
CA VAL A 13 -13.85 -6.97 70.07
C VAL A 13 -14.08 -8.21 69.21
N LEU A 14 -14.04 -9.34 69.89
CA LEU A 14 -14.40 -10.65 69.40
C LEU A 14 -15.93 -10.72 69.43
N VAL A 15 -16.60 -10.84 68.28
CA VAL A 15 -17.98 -11.33 68.23
C VAL A 15 -17.96 -12.65 67.48
N VAL A 16 -17.94 -13.73 68.26
CA VAL A 16 -18.24 -15.08 67.80
C VAL A 16 -19.74 -15.25 67.92
N ALA A 17 -20.42 -15.39 66.79
CA ALA A 17 -21.72 -16.03 66.69
C ALA A 17 -21.72 -16.89 65.42
N THR A 18 -21.39 -18.17 65.59
CA THR A 18 -21.78 -19.26 64.70
C THR A 18 -23.28 -19.52 64.96
N VAL A 19 -24.15 -19.81 63.99
CA VAL A 19 -24.24 -21.09 63.27
C VAL A 19 -25.21 -20.96 62.07
N ALA A 20 -24.83 -21.62 60.97
CA ALA A 20 -25.63 -22.18 59.88
C ALA A 20 -26.42 -21.25 58.92
N ALA A 21 -25.77 -20.90 57.82
CA ALA A 21 -26.41 -20.99 56.50
C ALA A 21 -25.70 -22.10 55.72
N LEU A 22 -26.43 -23.19 55.45
CA LEU A 22 -25.99 -24.33 54.66
C LEU A 22 -25.62 -23.90 53.22
N ALA A 23 -24.45 -24.38 52.80
CA ALA A 23 -24.06 -24.77 51.45
C ALA A 23 -24.97 -24.37 50.26
N ALA A 24 -24.56 -23.32 49.54
CA ALA A 24 -24.67 -23.24 48.09
C ALA A 24 -23.53 -22.39 47.50
N CYS A 25 -22.27 -22.66 47.88
CA CYS A 25 -21.21 -22.42 46.90
C CYS A 25 -21.40 -23.50 45.84
N GLY A 26 -22.09 -23.18 44.76
CA GLY A 26 -21.98 -23.97 43.54
C GLY A 26 -20.50 -24.18 43.23
N PRO A 27 -20.09 -25.33 42.66
CA PRO A 27 -18.68 -25.57 42.38
C PRO A 27 -18.18 -24.36 41.57
N ALA A 28 -17.13 -23.69 42.05
CA ALA A 28 -16.38 -22.80 41.18
C ALA A 28 -15.90 -23.71 40.04
N TRP A 29 -16.51 -23.60 38.86
CA TRP A 29 -16.22 -24.47 37.73
C TRP A 29 -14.74 -24.25 37.42
N ALA A 30 -13.89 -25.17 37.87
CA ALA A 30 -12.48 -25.12 37.56
C ALA A 30 -12.40 -25.20 36.04
N LEU A 31 -11.92 -24.12 35.40
CA LEU A 31 -11.74 -24.07 33.96
C LEU A 31 -11.07 -25.37 33.50
N ASP A 32 -11.68 -26.03 32.52
CA ASP A 32 -11.20 -27.29 31.99
C ASP A 32 -9.82 -27.11 31.32
N ALA A 33 -9.13 -28.23 31.09
CA ALA A 33 -7.78 -28.21 30.54
C ALA A 33 -7.72 -27.59 29.14
N ALA A 34 -8.77 -27.76 28.32
CA ALA A 34 -8.86 -27.20 26.97
C ALA A 34 -8.95 -25.68 27.03
N THR A 35 -9.83 -25.15 27.89
CA THR A 35 -10.01 -23.71 28.06
C THR A 35 -8.76 -23.04 28.64
N LYS A 36 -8.10 -23.66 29.63
CA LYS A 36 -6.82 -23.18 30.16
C LYS A 36 -5.72 -23.17 29.10
N CYS A 37 -5.67 -24.20 28.25
CA CYS A 37 -4.70 -24.24 27.16
C CYS A 37 -4.94 -23.10 26.16
N ARG A 38 -6.18 -22.95 25.67
CA ARG A 38 -6.55 -21.90 24.71
C ARG A 38 -6.22 -20.50 25.24
N ALA A 39 -6.60 -20.19 26.48
CA ALA A 39 -6.28 -18.91 27.11
C ALA A 39 -4.76 -18.69 27.25
N GLY A 40 -4.01 -19.75 27.58
CA GLY A 40 -2.56 -19.73 27.62
C GLY A 40 -1.91 -19.43 26.27
N LYS A 41 -2.37 -20.09 25.21
CA LYS A 41 -1.92 -19.86 23.83
C LYS A 41 -2.18 -18.43 23.37
N LEU A 42 -3.38 -17.89 23.62
CA LEU A 42 -3.71 -16.48 23.32
C LEU A 42 -2.76 -15.51 24.05
N THR A 43 -2.46 -15.80 25.31
CA THR A 43 -1.54 -14.97 26.10
C THR A 43 -0.11 -15.02 25.54
N ASP A 44 0.36 -16.21 25.15
CA ASP A 44 1.71 -16.38 24.63
C ASP A 44 1.85 -15.75 23.22
N ALA A 45 0.83 -15.82 22.37
CA ALA A 45 0.76 -15.10 21.10
C ALA A 45 0.82 -13.57 21.30
N GLY A 46 0.02 -13.01 22.23
CA GLY A 46 0.05 -11.58 22.52
C GLY A 46 1.40 -11.08 23.05
N LYS A 47 2.09 -11.89 23.87
CA LYS A 47 3.46 -11.59 24.33
C LYS A 47 4.47 -11.66 23.20
N TYR A 48 4.29 -12.57 22.25
CA TYR A 48 5.13 -12.66 21.07
C TYR A 48 4.97 -11.41 20.19
N CYS A 49 3.73 -10.95 19.93
CA CYS A 49 3.49 -9.67 19.25
C CYS A 49 4.23 -8.51 19.93
N GLN A 50 4.07 -8.40 21.25
CA GLN A 50 4.70 -7.33 22.04
C GLN A 50 6.24 -7.41 21.99
N CYS A 51 6.80 -8.62 22.01
CA CYS A 51 8.25 -8.82 21.95
C CYS A 51 8.81 -8.32 20.62
N ARG A 52 8.18 -8.70 19.50
CA ARG A 52 8.60 -8.30 18.15
C ARG A 52 8.53 -6.80 17.96
N LEU A 53 7.40 -6.17 18.26
CA LEU A 53 7.23 -4.72 18.12
C LEU A 53 8.20 -3.92 19.00
N LYS A 54 8.62 -4.47 20.16
CA LYS A 54 9.70 -3.86 20.96
C LYS A 54 11.07 -4.01 20.32
N ALA A 55 11.35 -5.12 19.63
CA ALA A 55 12.56 -5.29 18.85
C ALA A 55 12.60 -4.28 17.69
N ASP A 56 11.47 -4.11 16.98
CA ASP A 56 11.32 -3.10 15.92
C ASP A 56 11.56 -1.69 16.42
N ALA A 57 10.90 -1.31 17.51
CA ALA A 57 11.08 0.01 18.13
C ALA A 57 12.54 0.26 18.56
N LYS A 58 13.27 -0.78 18.98
CA LYS A 58 14.69 -0.69 19.35
C LYS A 58 15.58 -0.57 18.11
N ALA A 59 15.25 -1.29 17.04
CA ALA A 59 15.96 -1.30 15.78
C ALA A 59 15.84 0.06 15.08
N ALA A 60 14.63 0.61 15.02
CA ALA A 60 14.34 1.94 14.48
C ALA A 60 15.15 3.04 15.17
N LYS A 61 15.24 3.01 16.52
CA LYS A 61 16.06 3.96 17.30
C LYS A 61 17.56 3.90 17.02
N LYS A 62 18.04 2.79 16.44
CA LYS A 62 19.46 2.52 16.20
C LYS A 62 19.81 2.47 14.72
N ALA A 63 18.86 2.73 13.82
CA ALA A 63 19.00 2.52 12.38
C ALA A 63 19.61 1.13 12.05
N ALA A 64 19.12 0.09 12.73
CA ALA A 64 19.60 -1.29 12.59
C ALA A 64 18.46 -2.22 12.18
N LEU A 65 18.79 -3.46 11.80
CA LEU A 65 17.79 -4.51 11.59
C LEU A 65 17.29 -5.06 12.93
N PRO A 66 15.98 -5.37 13.07
CA PRO A 66 15.44 -6.00 14.27
C PRO A 66 15.91 -7.45 14.41
N ASP A 67 16.16 -7.86 15.66
CA ASP A 67 16.53 -9.24 16.04
C ASP A 67 15.38 -9.87 16.84
N TYR A 68 14.76 -10.90 16.24
CA TYR A 68 13.63 -11.62 16.82
C TYR A 68 14.02 -12.95 17.47
N GLY A 69 15.29 -13.38 17.41
CA GLY A 69 15.68 -14.74 17.81
C GLY A 69 15.32 -15.08 19.27
N LYS A 70 15.36 -14.08 20.15
CA LYS A 70 14.89 -14.24 21.55
C LYS A 70 13.37 -14.36 21.66
N CYS A 71 12.63 -13.62 20.84
CA CYS A 71 11.17 -13.69 20.82
C CYS A 71 10.72 -15.08 20.35
N ASP A 72 11.32 -15.59 19.27
CA ASP A 72 11.00 -16.90 18.70
C ASP A 72 11.30 -18.03 19.68
N ALA A 73 12.51 -18.04 20.26
CA ALA A 73 12.92 -19.08 21.21
C ALA A 73 12.01 -19.12 22.46
N VAL A 74 11.60 -17.95 22.96
CA VAL A 74 10.68 -17.87 24.11
C VAL A 74 9.28 -18.33 23.72
N PHE A 75 8.77 -17.90 22.56
CA PHE A 75 7.44 -18.27 22.08
C PHE A 75 7.31 -19.78 21.92
N SER A 76 8.21 -20.43 21.17
CA SER A 76 8.15 -21.87 20.92
C SER A 76 8.22 -22.69 22.20
N LYS A 77 9.14 -22.33 23.11
CA LYS A 77 9.28 -23.00 24.40
C LYS A 77 8.01 -22.89 25.25
N LYS A 78 7.37 -21.72 25.28
CA LYS A 78 6.15 -21.50 26.06
C LYS A 78 4.96 -22.21 25.43
N TRP A 79 4.83 -22.15 24.11
CA TRP A 79 3.76 -22.80 23.35
C TRP A 79 3.75 -24.32 23.57
N GLN A 80 4.89 -24.97 23.35
CA GLN A 80 5.05 -26.41 23.58
C GLN A 80 4.69 -26.79 25.03
N ALA A 81 5.13 -25.99 26.00
CA ALA A 81 4.79 -26.23 27.40
C ALA A 81 3.28 -26.11 27.70
N LYS A 82 2.50 -25.35 26.93
CA LYS A 82 1.03 -25.30 27.07
C LYS A 82 0.39 -26.57 26.54
N GLU A 83 0.79 -27.01 25.35
CA GLU A 83 0.26 -28.22 24.73
C GLU A 83 0.59 -29.46 25.54
N SER A 84 1.85 -29.60 25.97
CA SER A 84 2.26 -30.73 26.81
C SER A 84 1.50 -30.78 28.14
N LYS A 85 1.23 -29.63 28.76
CA LYS A 85 0.46 -29.57 30.02
C LYS A 85 -1.01 -29.93 29.85
N ALA A 86 -1.57 -29.69 28.68
CA ALA A 86 -2.96 -30.06 28.38
C ALA A 86 -3.09 -31.52 27.91
N ALA A 87 -1.96 -32.22 27.68
CA ALA A 87 -1.92 -33.61 27.25
C ALA A 87 -2.84 -33.90 26.04
N GLY A 88 -2.82 -33.01 25.04
CA GLY A 88 -3.65 -33.12 23.83
C GLY A 88 -5.07 -32.56 23.96
N SER A 89 -5.49 -32.13 25.16
CA SER A 89 -6.84 -31.57 25.38
C SER A 89 -7.02 -30.15 24.82
N CYS A 90 -5.98 -29.54 24.25
CA CYS A 90 -6.13 -28.22 23.63
C CYS A 90 -7.08 -28.30 22.42
N PRO A 91 -7.88 -27.24 22.16
CA PRO A 91 -8.72 -27.18 20.95
C PRO A 91 -7.93 -27.31 19.64
N SER A 92 -6.65 -26.95 19.65
CA SER A 92 -5.68 -27.13 18.57
C SER A 92 -4.35 -27.61 19.17
N ASN A 93 -3.59 -28.44 18.46
CA ASN A 93 -2.26 -28.93 18.87
C ASN A 93 -1.30 -28.90 17.67
N GLY A 94 -0.01 -28.65 17.89
CA GLY A 94 0.99 -28.61 16.82
C GLY A 94 0.86 -27.40 15.87
N ASP A 95 0.08 -26.40 16.27
CA ASP A 95 -0.25 -25.18 15.51
C ASP A 95 0.75 -24.04 15.73
N GLU A 96 1.87 -24.32 16.42
CA GLU A 96 2.86 -23.32 16.82
C GLU A 96 3.45 -22.59 15.61
N ALA A 97 3.82 -23.33 14.55
CA ALA A 97 4.40 -22.76 13.35
C ALA A 97 3.40 -21.86 12.61
N GLU A 98 2.14 -22.28 12.50
CA GLU A 98 1.08 -21.49 11.85
C GLU A 98 0.80 -20.20 12.62
N VAL A 99 0.62 -20.28 13.93
CA VAL A 99 0.36 -19.10 14.76
C VAL A 99 1.57 -18.17 14.77
N ARG A 100 2.79 -18.70 14.78
CA ARG A 100 4.01 -17.89 14.67
C ARG A 100 4.05 -17.15 13.35
N ALA A 101 3.80 -17.82 12.23
CA ALA A 101 3.80 -17.22 10.90
C ALA A 101 2.74 -16.11 10.79
N ARG A 102 1.51 -16.36 11.23
CA ARG A 102 0.44 -15.35 11.22
C ARG A 102 0.73 -14.15 12.12
N THR A 103 1.32 -14.40 13.30
CA THR A 103 1.72 -13.32 14.20
C THR A 103 2.85 -12.48 13.60
N THR A 104 3.81 -13.14 12.95
CA THR A 104 4.92 -12.51 12.22
C THR A 104 4.39 -11.52 11.19
N GLU A 105 3.51 -12.00 10.31
CA GLU A 105 2.87 -11.20 9.26
C GLU A 105 2.16 -9.97 9.84
N HIS A 106 1.36 -10.15 10.90
CA HIS A 106 0.66 -9.04 11.54
C HIS A 106 1.62 -7.99 12.11
N THR A 107 2.68 -8.41 12.82
CA THR A 107 3.65 -7.48 13.41
C THR A 107 4.51 -6.78 12.37
N ASP A 108 4.95 -7.48 11.32
CA ASP A 108 5.76 -6.89 10.27
C ASP A 108 4.97 -5.84 9.52
N ALA A 109 3.71 -6.13 9.18
CA ALA A 109 2.86 -5.18 8.52
C ALA A 109 2.45 -3.99 9.42
N LEU A 110 2.36 -4.17 10.73
CA LEU A 110 2.20 -3.05 11.68
C LEU A 110 3.47 -2.19 11.73
N ALA A 111 4.66 -2.81 11.76
CA ALA A 111 5.93 -2.11 11.75
C ALA A 111 6.11 -1.32 10.44
N SER A 112 5.81 -1.92 9.29
CA SER A 112 5.82 -1.26 7.98
C SER A 112 4.84 -0.08 7.92
N LEU A 113 3.61 -0.25 8.40
CA LEU A 113 2.62 0.83 8.46
C LEU A 113 3.11 2.00 9.32
N LEU A 114 3.76 1.72 10.45
CA LEU A 114 4.33 2.74 11.34
C LEU A 114 5.61 3.37 10.78
N ALA A 115 6.31 2.68 9.88
CA ALA A 115 7.47 3.19 9.14
C ALA A 115 7.07 3.97 7.88
N GLY A 116 5.77 4.09 7.57
CA GLY A 116 5.26 4.84 6.43
C GLY A 116 5.17 4.04 5.13
N ALA A 117 5.35 2.71 5.15
CA ALA A 117 5.20 1.85 3.98
C ALA A 117 3.74 1.37 3.82
N SER A 118 3.19 1.48 2.61
CA SER A 118 1.93 0.80 2.26
C SER A 118 2.23 -0.63 1.82
N ALA A 119 2.07 -1.59 2.73
CA ALA A 119 2.05 -2.99 2.33
C ALA A 119 0.64 -3.34 1.83
N LEU A 120 0.50 -3.67 0.55
CA LEU A 120 -0.65 -4.44 0.06
C LEU A 120 -0.79 -5.68 0.93
N ARG A 121 -1.88 -5.78 1.71
CA ARG A 121 -2.15 -7.00 2.49
C ARG A 121 -2.75 -8.06 1.57
N CYS A 122 -2.36 -9.31 1.75
CA CYS A 122 -2.92 -10.47 1.01
C CYS A 122 -4.46 -10.61 1.09
N GLN A 123 -5.15 -9.87 1.96
CA GLN A 123 -6.60 -9.87 2.07
C GLN A 123 -7.31 -8.81 1.21
N HIS A 124 -6.60 -7.92 0.52
CA HIS A 124 -7.18 -6.80 -0.24
C HIS A 124 -6.78 -6.86 -1.72
N LEU A 125 -6.68 -8.07 -2.29
CA LEU A 125 -6.56 -8.16 -3.74
C LEU A 125 -7.83 -7.56 -4.36
N PRO A 126 -7.71 -6.70 -5.37
CA PRO A 126 -8.87 -6.20 -6.08
C PRO A 126 -9.63 -7.37 -6.70
N ALA A 127 -10.96 -7.29 -6.69
CA ALA A 127 -11.79 -8.17 -7.49
C ALA A 127 -11.38 -8.05 -8.97
N SER A 128 -11.59 -9.10 -9.76
CA SER A 128 -11.24 -9.07 -11.19
C SER A 128 -12.07 -8.05 -11.98
N GLY A 129 -13.19 -7.57 -11.42
CA GLY A 129 -14.14 -6.66 -12.07
C GLY A 129 -15.20 -7.38 -12.91
N GLN A 130 -15.10 -8.72 -13.07
CA GLN A 130 -16.14 -9.50 -13.72
C GLN A 130 -17.39 -9.56 -12.85
N THR A 131 -18.53 -9.08 -13.38
CA THR A 131 -19.84 -9.13 -12.70
C THR A 131 -20.83 -10.08 -13.35
N VAL A 132 -20.50 -10.60 -14.53
CA VAL A 132 -21.35 -11.55 -15.27
C VAL A 132 -20.85 -12.96 -15.01
N SER A 133 -21.69 -13.79 -14.41
CA SER A 133 -21.41 -15.22 -14.21
C SER A 133 -21.79 -16.06 -15.43
N TYR A 134 -20.96 -17.04 -15.74
CA TYR A 134 -21.12 -18.08 -16.74
C TYR A 134 -21.21 -19.49 -16.14
N GLY A 135 -21.05 -19.64 -14.81
CA GLY A 135 -21.27 -20.88 -14.09
C GLY A 135 -20.96 -20.76 -12.59
N PRO A 136 -21.50 -21.67 -11.75
CA PRO A 136 -21.23 -21.64 -10.32
C PRO A 136 -19.74 -21.72 -10.01
N GLY A 137 -19.26 -20.83 -9.14
CA GLY A 137 -17.87 -20.78 -8.70
C GLY A 137 -16.91 -19.99 -9.61
N ASP A 138 -17.40 -19.32 -10.64
CA ASP A 138 -16.59 -18.39 -11.44
C ASP A 138 -16.50 -16.99 -10.81
N ASP A 139 -15.68 -16.11 -11.39
CA ASP A 139 -15.43 -14.77 -10.85
C ASP A 139 -16.70 -13.90 -10.84
N GLY A 140 -17.58 -14.06 -11.84
CA GLY A 140 -18.87 -13.37 -11.89
C GLY A 140 -19.88 -13.85 -10.85
N ASP A 141 -19.82 -15.12 -10.45
CA ASP A 141 -20.64 -15.75 -9.40
C ASP A 141 -20.14 -15.40 -8.00
N LEU A 142 -18.82 -15.53 -7.79
CA LEU A 142 -18.20 -15.38 -6.48
C LEU A 142 -17.85 -13.92 -6.15
N GLN A 143 -17.45 -13.14 -7.15
CA GLN A 143 -17.00 -11.74 -7.03
C GLN A 143 -16.02 -11.52 -5.86
N MET A 144 -15.08 -12.47 -5.72
CA MET A 144 -14.10 -12.45 -4.62
C MET A 144 -13.07 -11.35 -4.83
N GLY A 145 -12.62 -10.77 -3.72
CA GLY A 145 -11.74 -9.60 -3.73
C GLY A 145 -12.50 -8.33 -3.38
N GLU A 146 -11.76 -7.25 -3.13
CA GLU A 146 -12.38 -5.95 -2.84
C GLU A 146 -12.74 -5.24 -4.15
N PRO A 147 -13.95 -4.66 -4.28
CA PRO A 147 -14.27 -3.83 -5.43
C PRO A 147 -13.23 -2.73 -5.63
N PHE A 148 -12.96 -2.37 -6.89
CA PHE A 148 -12.12 -1.24 -7.21
C PHE A 148 -12.61 0.03 -6.51
N ALA A 149 -11.71 0.69 -5.79
CA ALA A 149 -12.03 1.89 -5.01
C ALA A 149 -10.98 2.98 -5.30
N PHE A 150 -11.31 3.83 -6.28
CA PHE A 150 -10.45 4.92 -6.73
C PHE A 150 -11.11 6.27 -6.45
N ILE A 151 -10.32 7.23 -5.98
CA ILE A 151 -10.74 8.60 -5.71
C ILE A 151 -9.92 9.53 -6.59
N ASP A 152 -10.59 10.24 -7.47
CA ASP A 152 -10.01 11.35 -8.22
C ASP A 152 -9.81 12.54 -7.29
N ASN A 153 -8.57 13.04 -7.19
CA ASN A 153 -8.23 14.14 -6.29
C ASN A 153 -8.45 15.54 -6.93
N GLY A 154 -8.74 15.62 -8.23
CA GLY A 154 -8.96 16.87 -8.97
C GLY A 154 -7.69 17.68 -9.24
N ASP A 155 -6.52 17.12 -8.98
CA ASP A 155 -5.19 17.72 -9.17
C ASP A 155 -4.34 16.94 -10.20
N GLY A 156 -4.99 16.07 -10.98
CA GLY A 156 -4.32 15.15 -11.89
C GLY A 156 -3.84 13.85 -11.24
N THR A 157 -4.17 13.59 -9.98
CA THR A 157 -3.87 12.33 -9.31
C THR A 157 -5.10 11.52 -8.94
N ILE A 158 -4.94 10.20 -8.82
CA ILE A 158 -5.96 9.24 -8.40
C ILE A 158 -5.47 8.45 -7.19
N THR A 159 -6.19 8.52 -6.08
CA THR A 159 -5.93 7.70 -4.89
C THR A 159 -6.59 6.33 -5.04
N ASP A 160 -5.80 5.26 -4.92
CA ASP A 160 -6.28 3.90 -4.77
C ASP A 160 -6.47 3.58 -3.28
N VAL A 161 -7.73 3.37 -2.87
CA VAL A 161 -8.08 3.12 -1.46
C VAL A 161 -7.63 1.73 -0.99
N ASN A 162 -7.58 0.75 -1.90
CA ASN A 162 -7.25 -0.64 -1.59
C ASN A 162 -5.74 -0.80 -1.40
N THR A 163 -4.95 -0.22 -2.30
CA THR A 163 -3.48 -0.33 -2.26
C THR A 163 -2.82 0.79 -1.48
N ARG A 164 -3.54 1.90 -1.25
CA ARG A 164 -3.01 3.17 -0.72
C ARG A 164 -1.98 3.82 -1.62
N LEU A 165 -1.93 3.44 -2.88
CA LEU A 165 -1.12 4.12 -3.88
C LEU A 165 -1.83 5.37 -4.38
N MET A 166 -1.04 6.33 -4.86
CA MET A 166 -1.53 7.49 -5.59
C MET A 166 -0.91 7.46 -6.98
N TRP A 167 -1.77 7.51 -7.98
CA TRP A 167 -1.43 7.37 -9.38
C TRP A 167 -1.51 8.71 -10.09
N GLU A 168 -0.65 8.91 -11.08
CA GLU A 168 -0.78 9.99 -12.05
C GLU A 168 -1.94 9.70 -13.01
N LYS A 169 -2.69 10.72 -13.45
CA LYS A 169 -3.58 10.63 -14.60
C LYS A 169 -2.82 10.88 -15.90
N LYS A 170 -3.21 10.20 -16.97
CA LYS A 170 -2.82 10.55 -18.33
C LYS A 170 -3.95 11.24 -19.08
N ILE A 171 -3.60 12.08 -20.03
CA ILE A 171 -4.51 12.91 -20.83
C ILE A 171 -4.01 12.95 -22.28
N ALA A 172 -4.61 13.81 -23.11
CA ALA A 172 -4.14 14.18 -24.45
C ALA A 172 -3.97 13.04 -25.47
N PHE A 173 -4.60 11.87 -25.26
CA PHE A 173 -4.54 10.73 -26.18
C PHE A 173 -5.11 11.10 -27.56
N ASP A 174 -4.24 11.53 -28.48
CA ASP A 174 -4.62 12.04 -29.79
C ASP A 174 -4.31 11.05 -30.93
N GLY A 175 -3.62 9.94 -30.60
CA GLY A 175 -3.22 8.93 -31.56
C GLY A 175 -1.96 9.29 -32.33
N VAL A 176 -1.17 10.25 -31.83
CA VAL A 176 0.10 10.69 -32.41
C VAL A 176 1.23 10.46 -31.39
N PRO A 177 1.72 9.21 -31.26
CA PRO A 177 2.74 8.87 -30.30
C PRO A 177 4.01 9.70 -30.51
N VAL A 178 4.54 10.23 -29.42
CA VAL A 178 5.79 10.98 -29.41
C VAL A 178 6.91 10.18 -28.76
N ASP A 179 7.99 9.93 -29.51
CA ASP A 179 9.21 9.31 -28.98
C ASP A 179 10.01 10.32 -28.14
N CYS A 180 9.89 10.20 -26.82
CA CYS A 180 10.55 11.06 -25.85
C CYS A 180 12.01 10.68 -25.68
N ILE A 181 12.91 11.56 -26.14
CA ILE A 181 14.37 11.41 -26.01
C ILE A 181 15.04 12.58 -25.28
N ASP A 182 14.35 13.72 -25.16
CA ASP A 182 14.78 14.90 -24.41
C ASP A 182 13.57 15.64 -23.81
N GLU A 183 13.84 16.56 -22.87
CA GLU A 183 12.81 17.36 -22.18
C GLU A 183 12.46 18.67 -22.91
N MET A 184 13.40 19.22 -23.68
CA MET A 184 13.31 20.57 -24.26
C MET A 184 12.75 20.56 -25.69
N GLY A 185 12.41 19.38 -26.22
CA GLY A 185 11.88 19.17 -27.57
C GLY A 185 10.50 18.52 -27.58
N THR A 186 10.42 17.29 -28.08
CA THR A 186 9.20 16.62 -28.49
C THR A 186 8.25 16.26 -27.33
N CYS A 187 8.76 16.08 -26.11
CA CYS A 187 7.93 15.68 -24.95
C CYS A 187 7.65 16.81 -23.98
N ALA A 188 6.97 17.82 -24.50
CA ALA A 188 6.53 18.99 -23.76
C ALA A 188 5.49 18.68 -22.66
N ASN A 189 4.71 17.62 -22.83
CA ASN A 189 3.67 17.22 -21.89
C ASN A 189 3.96 15.79 -21.40
N PRO A 190 4.49 15.59 -20.17
CA PRO A 190 4.74 14.25 -19.64
C PRO A 190 3.45 13.45 -19.38
N HIS A 191 2.30 14.12 -19.34
CA HIS A 191 1.00 13.52 -19.06
C HIS A 191 0.27 13.04 -20.32
N ASP A 192 0.85 13.28 -21.50
CA ASP A 192 0.30 12.75 -22.74
C ASP A 192 0.34 11.22 -22.70
N ALA A 193 -0.83 10.61 -22.91
CA ALA A 193 -1.03 9.19 -22.73
C ALA A 193 -0.23 8.37 -23.75
N ASP A 194 -0.11 8.81 -25.00
CA ASP A 194 0.55 8.04 -26.06
C ASP A 194 2.03 8.41 -26.28
N ASN A 195 2.62 9.23 -25.40
CA ASN A 195 4.06 9.39 -25.31
C ASN A 195 4.77 8.05 -25.12
N LEU A 196 5.94 7.91 -25.75
CA LEU A 196 6.75 6.71 -25.74
C LEU A 196 8.14 6.98 -25.16
N TYR A 197 8.55 6.13 -24.23
CA TYR A 197 9.83 6.24 -23.53
C TYR A 197 10.65 4.94 -23.64
N SER A 198 11.98 5.03 -23.55
CA SER A 198 12.85 3.85 -23.36
C SER A 198 13.02 3.45 -21.91
N TRP A 199 13.13 2.14 -21.71
CA TRP A 199 13.50 1.54 -20.44
C TRP A 199 14.98 1.76 -20.08
N SER A 200 15.87 1.59 -21.06
CA SER A 200 17.31 1.72 -20.92
C SER A 200 17.86 2.69 -21.97
N SER A 201 18.98 3.37 -21.67
CA SER A 201 19.76 4.09 -22.69
C SER A 201 20.77 3.19 -23.41
N GLY A 202 20.82 1.90 -23.04
CA GLY A 202 21.76 0.90 -23.51
C GLY A 202 22.31 0.08 -22.34
N GLY A 203 22.59 -1.21 -22.58
CA GLY A 203 23.04 -2.12 -21.52
C GLY A 203 21.89 -2.60 -20.64
N THR A 204 22.18 -2.86 -19.36
CA THR A 204 21.23 -3.48 -18.39
C THR A 204 20.71 -2.50 -17.33
N ASP A 205 21.11 -1.24 -17.42
CA ASP A 205 20.78 -0.24 -16.42
C ASP A 205 19.42 0.40 -16.71
N PHE A 206 18.62 0.62 -15.66
CA PHE A 206 17.38 1.39 -15.71
C PHE A 206 17.71 2.88 -15.86
N SER A 207 17.88 3.31 -17.11
CA SER A 207 18.56 4.56 -17.49
C SER A 207 17.95 5.26 -18.70
N GLY A 208 16.90 4.67 -19.31
CA GLY A 208 16.30 5.21 -20.53
C GLY A 208 15.54 6.50 -20.29
N SER A 209 14.88 7.01 -21.34
CA SER A 209 14.15 8.27 -21.28
C SER A 209 12.96 8.24 -20.32
N LEU A 210 12.51 7.06 -19.90
CA LEU A 210 11.54 6.93 -18.82
C LEU A 210 12.08 7.48 -17.49
N VAL A 211 13.38 7.33 -17.23
CA VAL A 211 14.04 7.92 -16.05
C VAL A 211 14.49 9.34 -16.37
N ALA A 212 15.25 9.49 -17.45
CA ALA A 212 15.97 10.73 -17.75
C ALA A 212 15.07 11.87 -18.28
N VAL A 213 13.83 11.57 -18.70
CA VAL A 213 12.88 12.58 -19.19
C VAL A 213 11.60 12.53 -18.36
N PHE A 214 10.89 11.39 -18.36
CA PHE A 214 9.57 11.31 -17.71
C PHE A 214 9.63 11.52 -16.19
N LEU A 215 10.39 10.72 -15.45
CA LEU A 215 10.51 10.89 -14.00
C LEU A 215 11.20 12.21 -13.62
N GLU A 216 12.12 12.68 -14.45
CA GLU A 216 12.79 13.96 -14.24
C GLU A 216 11.79 15.13 -14.35
N GLN A 217 10.88 15.09 -15.33
CA GLN A 217 9.79 16.06 -15.47
C GLN A 217 8.82 16.02 -14.28
N LEU A 218 8.43 14.83 -13.82
CA LEU A 218 7.49 14.71 -12.70
C LEU A 218 8.09 15.12 -11.34
N ASN A 219 9.39 14.98 -11.14
CA ASN A 219 10.00 15.17 -9.81
C ASN A 219 10.81 16.45 -9.67
N ASN A 220 11.31 17.02 -10.78
CA ASN A 220 12.28 18.11 -10.76
C ASN A 220 11.96 19.23 -11.75
N ARG A 221 10.72 19.28 -12.28
CA ARG A 221 10.21 20.41 -13.05
C ARG A 221 8.95 20.98 -12.39
N CYS A 222 8.60 22.21 -12.73
CA CYS A 222 7.39 22.85 -12.20
C CYS A 222 6.11 22.20 -12.76
N ASP A 223 5.09 22.05 -11.92
CA ASP A 223 3.85 21.31 -12.20
C ASP A 223 3.14 21.76 -13.50
N LYS A 224 3.04 23.07 -13.74
CA LYS A 224 2.34 23.63 -14.92
C LYS A 224 3.29 24.06 -16.04
N ASP A 225 4.59 24.00 -15.83
CA ASP A 225 5.60 24.19 -16.88
C ASP A 225 6.76 23.19 -16.71
N PRO A 226 6.65 22.00 -17.31
CA PRO A 226 7.65 20.94 -17.17
C PRO A 226 9.00 21.25 -17.85
N ARG A 227 9.19 22.48 -18.36
CA ARG A 227 10.48 22.98 -18.88
C ARG A 227 11.32 23.69 -17.82
N VAL A 228 10.70 24.10 -16.72
CA VAL A 228 11.35 24.90 -15.69
C VAL A 228 11.92 23.97 -14.64
N VAL A 229 13.25 23.93 -14.53
CA VAL A 229 13.97 23.15 -13.51
C VAL A 229 13.69 23.74 -12.13
N CYS A 230 13.33 22.88 -11.18
CA CYS A 230 13.08 23.27 -9.81
C CYS A 230 13.82 22.36 -8.82
N ALA A 231 14.31 22.97 -7.75
CA ALA A 231 14.77 22.27 -6.55
C ALA A 231 13.83 22.51 -5.36
N THR A 232 13.08 23.61 -5.39
CA THR A 232 12.14 24.08 -4.38
C THR A 232 10.92 24.72 -5.05
N ASP A 233 9.83 24.88 -4.31
CA ASP A 233 8.61 25.53 -4.80
C ASP A 233 8.84 27.00 -5.20
N ASP A 234 9.81 27.66 -4.58
CA ASP A 234 10.18 29.05 -4.90
C ASP A 234 10.68 29.19 -6.35
N ASP A 235 11.27 28.13 -6.92
CA ASP A 235 11.75 28.11 -8.31
C ASP A 235 10.59 28.16 -9.32
N CYS A 236 9.37 27.81 -8.88
CA CYS A 236 8.15 27.81 -9.69
C CYS A 236 7.30 29.08 -9.51
N SER A 237 7.87 30.10 -8.86
CA SER A 237 7.20 31.39 -8.69
C SER A 237 7.02 32.11 -10.03
N GLY A 238 5.76 32.20 -10.49
CA GLY A 238 5.39 32.93 -11.71
C GLY A 238 5.07 32.07 -12.94
N THR A 239 5.28 30.75 -12.88
CA THR A 239 4.89 29.81 -13.95
C THR A 239 3.53 29.19 -13.66
N ASP A 240 3.22 28.93 -12.39
CA ASP A 240 2.04 28.14 -12.00
C ASP A 240 0.94 28.95 -11.28
N GLY A 241 1.12 30.27 -11.16
CA GLY A 241 0.33 31.15 -10.30
C GLY A 241 0.96 31.34 -8.90
N PRO A 242 0.26 31.98 -7.95
CA PRO A 242 0.76 32.10 -6.57
C PRO A 242 0.89 30.71 -5.92
N GLY A 243 2.11 30.34 -5.48
CA GLY A 243 2.38 29.05 -4.83
C GLY A 243 2.64 27.89 -5.78
N GLY A 244 3.34 28.13 -6.90
CA GLY A 244 3.79 27.08 -7.81
C GLY A 244 4.59 26.00 -7.08
N ALA A 245 4.44 24.75 -7.51
CA ALA A 245 4.96 23.60 -6.82
C ALA A 245 6.05 22.93 -7.66
N CYS A 246 7.14 22.57 -7.01
CA CYS A 246 8.17 21.77 -7.63
C CYS A 246 7.74 20.30 -7.66
N GLY A 247 7.73 19.71 -8.85
CA GLY A 247 7.19 18.37 -9.10
C GLY A 247 5.69 18.37 -9.36
N PHE A 248 5.16 17.18 -9.65
CA PHE A 248 3.79 16.99 -10.08
C PHE A 248 2.83 16.88 -8.88
N ALA A 249 1.74 17.67 -8.90
CA ALA A 249 0.73 17.75 -7.85
C ALA A 249 1.30 18.02 -6.44
N GLY A 250 2.43 18.74 -6.35
CA GLY A 250 3.11 19.04 -5.08
C GLY A 250 3.95 17.89 -4.52
N TYR A 251 4.24 16.87 -5.33
CA TYR A 251 5.02 15.70 -4.95
C TYR A 251 6.23 15.50 -5.87
N ARG A 252 7.32 14.97 -5.30
CA ARG A 252 8.62 14.77 -5.97
C ARG A 252 9.20 13.37 -5.79
N ASP A 253 8.38 12.45 -5.30
CA ASP A 253 8.70 11.05 -5.01
C ASP A 253 7.97 10.10 -5.97
N TRP A 254 7.66 10.58 -7.18
CA TRP A 254 7.06 9.76 -8.23
C TRP A 254 8.05 8.71 -8.75
N ARG A 255 7.56 7.47 -8.87
CA ARG A 255 8.32 6.33 -9.39
C ARG A 255 7.54 5.57 -10.45
N VAL A 256 8.25 4.79 -11.25
CA VAL A 256 7.62 3.82 -12.14
C VAL A 256 7.02 2.67 -11.31
N PRO A 257 5.74 2.32 -11.50
CA PRO A 257 5.10 1.20 -10.79
C PRO A 257 5.76 -0.13 -11.11
N SER A 258 5.76 -1.05 -10.16
CA SER A 258 6.09 -2.45 -10.42
C SER A 258 5.00 -3.12 -11.25
N ILE A 259 5.32 -4.24 -11.90
CA ILE A 259 4.33 -4.96 -12.72
C ILE A 259 3.12 -5.38 -11.89
N ARG A 260 3.32 -5.72 -10.61
CA ARG A 260 2.23 -6.11 -9.71
C ARG A 260 1.32 -4.95 -9.36
N GLU A 261 1.87 -3.73 -9.22
CA GLU A 261 1.05 -2.54 -8.97
C GLU A 261 0.20 -2.21 -10.20
N LEU A 262 0.75 -2.29 -11.42
CA LEU A 262 -0.05 -2.10 -12.66
C LEU A 262 -1.20 -3.11 -12.77
N LEU A 263 -1.00 -4.35 -12.33
CA LEU A 263 -2.07 -5.35 -12.31
C LEU A 263 -3.21 -4.99 -11.34
N THR A 264 -2.96 -4.16 -10.31
CA THR A 264 -4.02 -3.75 -9.37
C THR A 264 -5.03 -2.77 -9.95
N ILE A 265 -4.71 -2.15 -11.08
CA ILE A 265 -5.63 -1.24 -11.80
C ILE A 265 -6.22 -1.88 -13.05
N THR A 266 -6.01 -3.18 -13.27
CA THR A 266 -6.56 -3.89 -14.42
C THR A 266 -7.96 -4.44 -14.11
N ASP A 267 -8.96 -4.01 -14.89
CA ASP A 267 -10.35 -4.44 -14.77
C ASP A 267 -10.71 -5.44 -15.89
N PHE A 268 -10.78 -6.73 -15.53
CA PHE A 268 -11.14 -7.82 -16.45
C PHE A 268 -12.64 -7.86 -16.80
N GLY A 269 -13.47 -7.05 -16.14
CA GLY A 269 -14.85 -6.79 -16.55
C GLY A 269 -14.95 -5.85 -17.75
N ARG A 270 -13.85 -5.20 -18.15
CA ARG A 270 -13.80 -4.22 -19.25
C ARG A 270 -12.87 -4.67 -20.36
N LEU A 271 -13.19 -4.28 -21.60
CA LEU A 271 -12.59 -4.89 -22.79
C LEU A 271 -11.61 -4.00 -23.55
N ASP A 272 -11.74 -2.67 -23.50
CA ASP A 272 -10.86 -1.76 -24.23
C ASP A 272 -11.07 -0.28 -23.81
N PRO A 273 -10.20 0.29 -22.97
CA PRO A 273 -9.17 -0.37 -22.18
C PRO A 273 -9.77 -1.20 -21.02
N SER A 274 -9.05 -2.21 -20.57
CA SER A 274 -9.34 -3.02 -19.38
C SER A 274 -8.86 -2.31 -18.11
N VAL A 275 -9.31 -1.08 -17.89
CA VAL A 275 -9.07 -0.31 -16.67
C VAL A 275 -10.37 0.30 -16.14
N PRO A 276 -10.46 0.56 -14.83
CA PRO A 276 -11.57 1.30 -14.23
C PRO A 276 -11.77 2.68 -14.87
N PRO A 277 -13.00 3.22 -14.88
CA PRO A 277 -13.30 4.55 -15.43
C PRO A 277 -12.43 5.70 -14.89
N ALA A 278 -11.90 5.58 -13.67
CA ALA A 278 -10.99 6.56 -13.09
C ALA A 278 -9.74 6.78 -13.96
N PHE A 279 -9.25 5.73 -14.65
CA PHE A 279 -8.09 5.79 -15.54
C PHE A 279 -8.46 5.91 -17.03
N HIS A 280 -9.75 5.82 -17.36
CA HIS A 280 -10.26 5.98 -18.71
C HIS A 280 -11.66 6.58 -18.69
N GLY A 281 -11.70 7.91 -18.58
CA GLY A 281 -12.91 8.70 -18.52
C GLY A 281 -13.58 8.84 -19.89
N VAL A 282 -14.86 9.22 -19.87
CA VAL A 282 -15.67 9.39 -21.09
C VAL A 282 -15.17 10.51 -22.00
N GLY A 283 -14.36 11.44 -21.48
CA GLY A 283 -13.74 12.52 -22.22
C GLY A 283 -12.42 12.15 -22.88
N CYS A 284 -11.93 10.91 -22.73
CA CYS A 284 -10.63 10.54 -23.28
C CYS A 284 -10.55 10.74 -24.80
N GLY A 285 -9.50 11.44 -25.23
CA GLY A 285 -9.22 11.78 -26.62
C GLY A 285 -8.36 13.04 -26.73
N PRO A 286 -8.19 13.60 -27.94
CA PRO A 286 -7.34 14.78 -28.17
C PRO A 286 -7.76 16.02 -27.38
N SER A 287 -9.05 16.14 -27.02
CA SER A 287 -9.59 17.28 -26.28
C SER A 287 -9.44 17.15 -24.77
N CYS A 288 -9.08 15.97 -24.26
CA CYS A 288 -8.81 15.77 -22.85
C CYS A 288 -7.46 16.42 -22.52
N THR A 289 -7.49 17.66 -22.04
CA THR A 289 -6.29 18.44 -21.72
C THR A 289 -6.27 18.97 -20.29
N ASP A 290 -7.38 18.87 -19.56
CA ASP A 290 -7.52 19.31 -18.17
C ASP A 290 -7.48 18.11 -17.23
N MET A 291 -6.34 17.90 -16.55
CA MET A 291 -6.18 16.79 -15.59
C MET A 291 -7.05 16.91 -14.34
N GLY A 292 -7.59 18.11 -14.06
CA GLY A 292 -8.54 18.34 -12.96
C GLY A 292 -9.96 17.86 -13.27
N ASP A 293 -10.30 17.68 -14.55
CA ASP A 293 -11.61 17.17 -14.97
C ASP A 293 -11.72 15.65 -14.74
N PRO A 294 -12.68 15.16 -13.93
CA PRO A 294 -12.89 13.73 -13.74
C PRO A 294 -13.27 12.95 -15.00
N ALA A 295 -13.79 13.62 -16.03
CA ALA A 295 -14.06 13.00 -17.32
C ALA A 295 -12.79 12.84 -18.17
N CYS A 296 -11.72 13.59 -17.86
CA CYS A 296 -10.47 13.63 -18.59
C CYS A 296 -9.42 12.74 -17.95
N ALA A 297 -9.52 11.45 -18.26
CA ALA A 297 -8.50 10.46 -17.96
C ALA A 297 -8.35 9.52 -19.14
N CYS A 298 -7.12 9.28 -19.56
CA CYS A 298 -6.79 8.43 -20.68
C CYS A 298 -5.87 7.30 -20.25
N THR A 299 -5.99 6.19 -20.96
CA THR A 299 -5.11 5.04 -20.82
C THR A 299 -4.61 4.72 -22.22
N ALA A 300 -3.30 4.60 -22.41
CA ALA A 300 -2.71 4.20 -23.67
C ALA A 300 -2.62 2.68 -23.79
N ASP A 301 -1.95 2.20 -24.83
CA ASP A 301 -1.88 0.77 -25.12
C ASP A 301 -1.07 -0.01 -24.09
N GLU A 302 0.07 0.54 -23.67
CA GLU A 302 1.08 -0.18 -22.88
C GLU A 302 1.88 0.77 -21.99
N TYR A 303 2.08 0.40 -20.71
CA TYR A 303 2.90 1.13 -19.76
C TYR A 303 4.07 0.31 -19.26
N TRP A 304 5.24 0.94 -19.17
CA TRP A 304 6.43 0.34 -18.55
C TRP A 304 6.23 0.05 -17.07
N SER A 305 6.90 -0.99 -16.56
CA SER A 305 7.02 -1.27 -15.13
C SER A 305 8.47 -1.25 -14.67
N SER A 306 8.69 -0.99 -13.39
CA SER A 306 9.98 -1.10 -12.70
C SER A 306 10.51 -2.53 -12.50
N THR A 307 9.83 -3.51 -13.08
CA THR A 307 10.20 -4.92 -12.97
C THR A 307 11.03 -5.33 -14.18
N THR A 308 12.36 -5.36 -14.00
CA THR A 308 13.33 -5.84 -15.00
C THR A 308 13.01 -7.25 -15.46
N ASP A 309 13.20 -7.53 -16.75
CA ASP A 309 13.14 -8.88 -17.28
C ASP A 309 14.42 -9.65 -16.89
N PRO A 310 14.34 -10.75 -16.12
CA PRO A 310 15.52 -11.53 -15.78
C PRO A 310 16.18 -12.23 -16.98
N ALA A 311 15.47 -12.41 -18.11
CA ALA A 311 16.01 -13.04 -19.31
C ALA A 311 16.75 -12.05 -20.23
N ASP A 312 16.26 -10.80 -20.32
CA ASP A 312 16.94 -9.68 -20.98
C ASP A 312 16.96 -8.45 -20.06
N PRO A 313 17.99 -8.31 -19.20
CA PRO A 313 18.05 -7.19 -18.25
C PRO A 313 18.16 -5.81 -18.91
N GLY A 314 18.33 -5.72 -20.23
CA GLY A 314 18.20 -4.47 -21.00
C GLY A 314 16.75 -4.03 -21.24
N GLY A 315 15.78 -4.85 -20.82
CA GLY A 315 14.35 -4.59 -20.88
C GLY A 315 13.64 -4.79 -19.53
N ALA A 316 12.32 -4.61 -19.56
CA ALA A 316 11.43 -4.81 -18.43
C ALA A 316 10.10 -5.38 -18.88
N TYR A 317 9.29 -5.75 -17.90
CA TYR A 317 7.88 -6.03 -18.12
C TYR A 317 7.11 -4.73 -18.37
N ALA A 318 6.16 -4.79 -19.29
CA ALA A 318 5.17 -3.75 -19.52
C ALA A 318 3.75 -4.32 -19.41
N ALA A 319 2.80 -3.52 -18.92
CA ALA A 319 1.39 -3.90 -18.82
C ALA A 319 0.60 -3.30 -19.99
N ARG A 320 -0.12 -4.14 -20.73
CA ARG A 320 -1.01 -3.73 -21.81
C ARG A 320 -2.46 -3.72 -21.36
N HIS A 321 -3.11 -2.57 -21.52
CA HIS A 321 -4.48 -2.36 -21.07
C HIS A 321 -5.48 -2.19 -22.24
N ARG A 322 -5.02 -1.99 -23.48
CA ARG A 322 -5.88 -1.96 -24.68
C ARG A 322 -5.72 -3.20 -25.54
N ARG A 323 -6.78 -3.54 -26.29
CA ARG A 323 -6.75 -4.68 -27.20
C ARG A 323 -5.93 -4.36 -28.44
N GLY A 324 -4.87 -5.14 -28.67
CA GLY A 324 -4.32 -5.33 -30.01
C GLY A 324 -5.22 -6.24 -30.86
N ASN A 325 -4.96 -6.32 -32.17
CA ASN A 325 -5.74 -7.07 -33.17
C ASN A 325 -5.70 -8.62 -33.04
N GLY A 326 -5.70 -9.18 -31.83
CA GLY A 326 -5.52 -10.62 -31.57
C GLY A 326 -6.07 -11.18 -30.25
N GLY A 327 -6.94 -10.46 -29.53
CA GLY A 327 -7.59 -10.95 -28.30
C GLY A 327 -7.09 -10.31 -27.01
N LEU A 328 -7.88 -10.43 -25.94
CA LEU A 328 -7.53 -10.00 -24.57
C LEU A 328 -6.28 -10.75 -24.12
N ASP A 329 -5.24 -10.02 -23.77
CA ASP A 329 -4.16 -10.50 -22.92
C ASP A 329 -3.57 -9.28 -22.24
N ILE A 330 -3.50 -9.29 -20.91
CA ILE A 330 -2.37 -8.62 -20.26
C ILE A 330 -1.14 -9.37 -20.75
N LYS A 331 -0.57 -8.93 -21.87
CA LYS A 331 0.74 -9.43 -22.28
C LYS A 331 1.71 -8.70 -21.39
N ILE A 332 2.08 -9.36 -20.28
CA ILE A 332 3.36 -9.09 -19.63
C ILE A 332 4.41 -9.41 -20.70
N LYS A 333 4.76 -8.40 -21.47
CA LYS A 333 5.77 -8.54 -22.52
C LYS A 333 7.10 -8.22 -21.90
N THR A 334 8.03 -9.12 -22.10
CA THR A 334 9.44 -8.72 -22.13
C THR A 334 9.64 -7.98 -23.44
N LYS A 335 10.09 -6.74 -23.35
CA LYS A 335 10.48 -5.97 -24.52
C LYS A 335 11.99 -6.05 -24.63
N ASP A 336 12.45 -6.59 -25.74
CA ASP A 336 13.87 -6.63 -26.06
C ASP A 336 14.42 -5.22 -26.29
N LYS A 337 15.75 -5.13 -26.32
CA LYS A 337 16.48 -3.91 -26.70
C LYS A 337 16.07 -3.29 -28.05
N ASP A 338 15.39 -4.05 -28.93
CA ASP A 338 15.02 -3.63 -30.28
C ASP A 338 13.57 -3.08 -30.35
N SER A 339 12.77 -3.26 -29.29
CA SER A 339 11.37 -2.81 -29.16
C SER A 339 11.11 -1.95 -27.91
N GLN A 340 12.06 -1.08 -27.54
CA GLN A 340 12.09 -0.36 -26.25
C GLN A 340 11.09 0.79 -26.06
N ARG A 341 10.00 0.92 -26.82
CA ARG A 341 9.09 2.08 -26.66
C ARG A 341 7.78 1.69 -25.99
N ALA A 342 7.45 2.27 -24.83
CA ALA A 342 6.15 2.14 -24.16
C ALA A 342 5.81 3.42 -23.38
N GLY A 343 4.55 3.57 -22.97
CA GLY A 343 4.10 4.68 -22.16
C GLY A 343 4.76 4.73 -20.79
N GLY A 344 4.96 5.95 -20.28
CA GLY A 344 5.31 6.19 -18.89
C GLY A 344 4.06 6.21 -18.03
N PHE A 345 4.15 5.69 -16.81
CA PHE A 345 3.10 5.82 -15.81
C PHE A 345 3.77 5.94 -14.45
N ALA A 346 3.22 6.77 -13.57
CA ALA A 346 3.83 7.05 -12.28
C ALA A 346 2.89 6.74 -11.12
N VAL A 347 3.50 6.27 -10.04
CA VAL A 347 2.83 5.99 -8.78
C VAL A 347 3.70 6.49 -7.62
N ARG A 348 3.07 6.81 -6.50
CA ARG A 348 3.71 7.10 -5.22
C ARG A 348 2.89 6.53 -4.07
N GLU A 349 3.46 6.54 -2.88
CA GLU A 349 2.72 6.16 -1.67
C GLU A 349 1.67 7.24 -1.34
N GLY A 350 0.42 6.84 -1.17
CA GLY A 350 -0.68 7.72 -0.81
C GLY A 350 -0.52 8.21 0.63
N GLY A 351 -0.33 9.53 0.79
CA GLY A 351 -0.43 10.16 2.10
C GLY A 351 -1.87 10.05 2.61
N ARG A 352 -2.03 9.77 3.91
CA ARG A 352 -3.35 9.87 4.54
C ARG A 352 -3.75 11.35 4.48
N THR A 353 -4.69 11.73 3.62
CA THR A 353 -5.28 13.07 3.60
C THR A 353 -5.98 13.30 4.94
N ILE A 354 -5.25 13.82 5.92
CA ILE A 354 -5.86 14.56 7.01
C ILE A 354 -6.31 15.85 6.33
N GLY A 355 -7.62 16.00 6.15
CA GLY A 355 -8.20 17.14 5.46
C GLY A 355 -7.52 18.43 5.90
N ALA A 356 -7.09 19.21 4.90
CA ALA A 356 -6.66 20.58 5.11
C ALA A 356 -7.85 21.38 5.63
N GLY A 357 -8.07 21.34 6.93
CA GLY A 357 -8.87 22.31 7.63
C GLY A 357 -8.13 23.63 7.58
N SER A 358 -8.68 24.57 6.82
CA SER A 358 -8.25 25.96 6.80
C SER A 358 -8.01 26.46 8.23
N THR A 359 -6.75 26.69 8.58
CA THR A 359 -6.38 27.47 9.77
C THR A 359 -5.90 28.84 9.31
N GLN A 360 -6.83 29.59 8.71
CA GLN A 360 -6.79 31.04 8.69
C GLN A 360 -8.21 31.56 8.85
N ASP A 361 -8.45 32.09 10.05
CA ASP A 361 -9.38 33.17 10.42
C ASP A 361 -10.19 32.81 11.67
N ILE A 362 -9.69 33.29 12.82
CA ILE A 362 -10.40 33.99 13.91
C ILE A 362 -9.31 34.33 14.94
N ILE A 363 -8.53 35.39 14.64
CA ILE A 363 -8.02 36.32 15.66
C ILE A 363 -8.15 37.72 15.05
N LYS A 364 -9.29 38.35 15.29
CA LYS A 364 -9.46 39.76 15.62
C LYS A 364 -10.82 39.96 16.24
#